data_AF-A0A3Q0J660-F1
#
_entry.id   AF-A0A3Q0J660-F1
#
_cell.length_a   1.000
_cell.length_b   1.000
_cell.length_c   1.000
_cell.angle_alpha   90.00
_cell.angle_beta   90.00
_cell.angle_gamma   90.00
#
_symmetry.space_group_name_H-M   'P 1'
#
loop_
_entity.id
_entity.type
_entity.pdbx_description
1 polymer ?
#
loop_
_entity_poly.entity_id
_entity_poly.type
_entity_poly.pdbx_seq_one_letter_code
_entity_poly.pdbx_strand_id
1 'polypeptide(L)'
;MPCFNMWTPLLIVLGTLSACFGSDSSSGVVITSITPNQLQRTTARTLDLAIENLPELPGQLLCAFTIGETTVTTEAIKQTNGVKCATPPTKDIPSIPVGQHNITAKLSVRSSNGPDFVTTKFMFFDCNTYSSCTQCVSSDFPCDWCVDGHRCTHDTAENCRNDILITGVSRVGPSFRSGPAFCPTIRGTDIGSQEILVPSGVKKAVKVKVHIVGQFIVQTRFVCLFNIEGRFTKVNAQLLGDVIYCDPMEFTYNSSVSNINASLAVIWGGSKPLDNPDNVHVNIYKCRDLANNCGLCLALPEKYGCGWCESSKRCEIFEQCDKGLGAWLKRDHTCPI
;
A
#
# COMPACT_ATOMS: atom_id res chain seq x y z
N MET A 1 -31.19 46.75 -35.40
CA MET A 1 -32.15 46.78 -36.53
C MET A 1 -33.54 46.50 -35.95
N PRO A 2 -34.55 47.36 -36.17
CA PRO A 2 -35.83 47.27 -35.46
C PRO A 2 -36.81 46.35 -36.20
N CYS A 3 -37.62 45.59 -35.46
CA CYS A 3 -38.82 44.95 -36.02
C CYS A 3 -40.07 45.58 -35.40
N PHE A 4 -40.92 46.08 -36.30
CA PHE A 4 -42.27 46.61 -36.10
C PHE A 4 -43.24 45.53 -35.59
N ASN A 5 -44.26 45.95 -34.83
CA ASN A 5 -45.42 45.14 -34.45
C ASN A 5 -46.71 45.72 -35.07
N MET A 6 -47.61 44.85 -35.56
CA MET A 6 -48.92 45.21 -36.09
C MET A 6 -50.03 44.35 -35.42
N TRP A 7 -50.75 44.96 -34.45
CA TRP A 7 -52.21 44.96 -34.17
C TRP A 7 -53.06 43.73 -34.60
N THR A 8 -53.71 42.92 -33.74
CA THR A 8 -54.94 43.15 -32.92
C THR A 8 -55.50 41.77 -32.39
N PRO A 9 -56.64 41.62 -31.65
CA PRO A 9 -56.67 41.48 -30.18
C PRO A 9 -57.45 40.23 -29.66
N LEU A 10 -57.30 39.83 -28.38
CA LEU A 10 -58.42 39.35 -27.52
C LEU A 10 -57.95 38.98 -26.08
N LEU A 11 -58.38 39.83 -25.14
CA LEU A 11 -58.84 39.62 -23.75
C LEU A 11 -58.10 38.70 -22.73
N ILE A 12 -57.62 39.40 -21.68
CA ILE A 12 -57.84 39.20 -20.22
C ILE A 12 -56.78 38.44 -19.36
N VAL A 13 -56.01 39.28 -18.65
CA VAL A 13 -55.70 39.33 -17.19
C VAL A 13 -54.97 38.13 -16.53
N LEU A 14 -53.69 38.35 -16.17
CA LEU A 14 -53.16 38.47 -14.79
C LEU A 14 -51.65 38.73 -14.88
N GLY A 15 -51.17 39.79 -14.24
CA GLY A 15 -49.77 40.23 -14.34
C GLY A 15 -48.81 39.41 -13.48
N THR A 16 -47.54 39.36 -13.90
CA THR A 16 -46.37 39.41 -13.02
C THR A 16 -45.12 39.81 -13.82
N LEU A 17 -44.32 40.64 -13.16
CA LEU A 17 -43.02 41.25 -13.50
C LEU A 17 -42.15 40.58 -14.57
N SER A 18 -41.56 41.46 -15.40
CA SER A 18 -40.25 41.25 -16.03
C SER A 18 -39.19 40.83 -15.02
N ALA A 19 -38.46 39.76 -15.33
CA ALA A 19 -37.08 39.60 -14.89
C ALA A 19 -36.21 39.41 -16.13
N CYS A 20 -35.38 40.42 -16.39
CA CYS A 20 -34.31 40.32 -17.36
C CYS A 20 -33.39 39.15 -16.97
N PHE A 21 -33.11 38.26 -17.91
CA PHE A 21 -31.95 37.38 -17.83
C PHE A 21 -30.69 38.26 -17.84
N GLY A 22 -30.19 38.57 -16.64
CA GLY A 22 -28.83 39.05 -16.47
C GLY A 22 -27.90 37.91 -16.81
N SER A 23 -27.11 38.10 -17.87
CA SER A 23 -25.98 37.26 -18.21
C SER A 23 -24.94 37.35 -17.10
N ASP A 24 -25.00 36.41 -16.15
CA ASP A 24 -23.95 36.26 -15.15
C ASP A 24 -22.77 35.53 -15.82
N SER A 25 -21.86 36.31 -16.41
CA SER A 25 -20.57 35.77 -16.84
C SER A 25 -19.82 35.36 -15.57
N SER A 26 -19.80 34.07 -15.25
CA SER A 26 -18.97 33.57 -14.17
C SER A 26 -17.50 33.83 -14.53
N SER A 27 -16.94 34.93 -14.06
CA SER A 27 -15.50 35.09 -13.91
C SER A 27 -15.05 34.15 -12.80
N GLY A 28 -15.06 32.84 -13.08
CA GLY A 28 -14.74 31.80 -12.12
C GLY A 28 -13.26 31.85 -11.79
N VAL A 29 -12.91 32.46 -10.66
CA VAL A 29 -11.53 32.47 -10.16
C VAL A 29 -11.11 31.04 -9.86
N VAL A 30 -10.06 30.55 -10.52
CA VAL A 30 -9.61 29.16 -10.39
C VAL A 30 -8.10 29.10 -10.20
N ILE A 31 -7.66 28.23 -9.28
CA ILE A 31 -6.24 27.88 -9.15
C ILE A 31 -5.92 26.88 -10.26
N THR A 32 -5.02 27.26 -11.17
CA THR A 32 -4.64 26.43 -12.32
C THR A 32 -3.44 25.54 -12.05
N SER A 33 -2.53 25.98 -11.18
CA SER A 33 -1.38 25.17 -10.76
C SER A 33 -0.86 25.59 -9.39
N ILE A 34 -0.20 24.64 -8.73
CA ILE A 34 0.47 24.84 -7.45
C ILE A 34 1.86 24.22 -7.58
N THR A 35 2.90 24.99 -7.26
CA THR A 35 4.28 24.49 -7.31
C THR A 35 5.00 24.77 -5.99
N PRO A 36 5.51 23.74 -5.29
CA PRO A 36 5.19 22.32 -5.47
C PRO A 36 3.72 22.01 -5.16
N ASN A 37 3.13 21.00 -5.80
CA ASN A 37 1.72 20.60 -5.61
C ASN A 37 1.49 19.69 -4.39
N GLN A 38 2.57 19.19 -3.79
CA GLN A 38 2.57 18.33 -2.61
C GLN A 38 3.86 18.52 -1.83
N LEU A 39 3.85 18.24 -0.53
CA LEU A 39 5.01 18.49 0.33
C LEU A 39 5.18 17.44 1.43
N GLN A 40 6.43 17.12 1.75
CA GLN A 40 6.75 16.35 2.94
C GLN A 40 6.35 17.16 4.20
N ARG A 41 5.53 16.56 5.06
CA ARG A 41 4.95 17.14 6.28
C ARG A 41 5.98 17.81 7.21
N THR A 42 7.19 17.25 7.28
CA THR A 42 8.28 17.73 8.13
C THR A 42 9.12 18.84 7.50
N THR A 43 8.70 19.38 6.36
CA THR A 43 9.41 20.45 5.65
C THR A 43 8.52 21.69 5.50
N ALA A 44 9.14 22.85 5.36
CA ALA A 44 8.45 24.11 5.06
C ALA A 44 8.96 24.67 3.73
N ARG A 45 8.04 25.16 2.91
CA ARG A 45 8.33 25.74 1.59
C ARG A 45 7.42 26.92 1.29
N THR A 46 7.80 27.71 0.31
CA THR A 46 6.91 28.70 -0.32
C THR A 46 6.26 28.05 -1.53
N LEU A 47 4.93 28.09 -1.58
CA LEU A 47 4.13 27.63 -2.70
C LEU A 47 3.88 28.77 -3.67
N ASP A 48 4.04 28.48 -4.96
CA ASP A 48 3.62 29.32 -6.08
C ASP A 48 2.25 28.86 -6.56
N LEU A 49 1.21 29.67 -6.38
CA LEU A 49 -0.15 29.41 -6.84
C LEU A 49 -0.44 30.27 -8.06
N ALA A 50 -0.66 29.66 -9.21
CA ALA A 50 -1.16 30.36 -10.39
C ALA A 50 -2.70 30.43 -10.32
N ILE A 51 -3.26 31.63 -10.47
CA ILE A 51 -4.69 31.88 -10.33
C ILE A 51 -5.16 32.65 -11.56
N GLU A 52 -6.10 32.05 -12.31
CA GLU A 52 -6.74 32.72 -13.42
C GLU A 52 -7.90 33.60 -12.93
N ASN A 53 -8.10 34.72 -13.63
CA ASN A 53 -9.13 35.71 -13.34
C ASN A 53 -9.04 36.27 -11.91
N LEU A 54 -7.83 36.34 -11.32
CA LEU A 54 -7.64 36.91 -9.98
C LEU A 54 -8.06 38.39 -9.99
N PRO A 55 -9.12 38.77 -9.25
CA PRO A 55 -9.59 40.15 -9.26
C PRO A 55 -8.57 41.08 -8.58
N GLU A 56 -8.65 42.37 -8.89
CA GLU A 56 -7.92 43.39 -8.14
C GLU A 56 -8.51 43.53 -6.74
N LEU A 57 -7.93 42.79 -5.80
CA LEU A 57 -8.37 42.76 -4.41
C LEU A 57 -7.64 43.83 -3.59
N PRO A 58 -8.36 44.71 -2.86
CA PRO A 58 -7.76 45.62 -1.90
C PRO A 58 -7.42 44.89 -0.59
N GLY A 59 -6.27 45.23 0.00
CA GLY A 59 -5.83 44.71 1.30
C GLY A 59 -4.84 43.54 1.22
N GLN A 60 -4.44 43.04 2.40
CA GLN A 60 -3.49 41.94 2.53
C GLN A 60 -4.20 40.60 2.25
N LEU A 61 -3.62 39.80 1.35
CA LEU A 61 -4.08 38.45 1.07
C LEU A 61 -3.43 37.46 2.03
N LEU A 62 -4.18 36.42 2.38
CA LEU A 62 -3.75 35.32 3.22
C LEU A 62 -4.03 34.00 2.51
N CYS A 63 -3.13 33.04 2.69
CA CYS A 63 -3.40 31.65 2.39
C CYS A 63 -3.89 30.95 3.65
N ALA A 64 -4.99 30.21 3.56
CA ALA A 64 -5.53 29.43 4.67
C ALA A 64 -5.44 27.93 4.35
N PHE A 65 -4.81 27.17 5.25
CA PHE A 65 -4.71 25.73 5.18
C PHE A 65 -5.64 25.13 6.23
N THR A 66 -6.71 24.49 5.77
CA THR A 66 -7.71 23.86 6.65
C THR A 66 -7.54 22.34 6.62
N ILE A 67 -7.31 21.73 7.79
CA ILE A 67 -7.19 20.28 7.96
C ILE A 67 -8.16 19.85 9.05
N GLY A 68 -9.24 19.16 8.67
CA GLY A 68 -10.34 18.90 9.60
C GLY A 68 -10.99 20.21 10.05
N GLU A 69 -10.98 20.49 11.35
CA GLU A 69 -11.54 21.71 11.94
C GLU A 69 -10.48 22.82 12.18
N THR A 70 -9.19 22.51 12.01
CA THR A 70 -8.12 23.48 12.25
C THR A 70 -7.78 24.24 10.97
N THR A 71 -7.70 25.56 11.08
CA THR A 71 -7.29 26.43 9.97
C THR A 71 -6.07 27.24 10.40
N VAL A 72 -4.98 27.14 9.63
CA VAL A 72 -3.77 27.93 9.83
C VAL A 72 -3.60 28.87 8.65
N THR A 73 -3.45 30.17 8.94
CA THR A 73 -3.28 31.20 7.92
C THR A 73 -1.83 31.66 7.83
N THR A 74 -1.35 31.87 6.62
CA THR A 74 -0.04 32.44 6.32
C THR A 74 -0.17 33.64 5.38
N GLU A 75 0.81 34.54 5.41
CA GLU A 75 0.81 35.70 4.53
C GLU A 75 0.95 35.28 3.05
N ALA A 76 0.17 35.92 2.18
CA ALA A 76 0.24 35.72 0.74
C ALA A 76 0.84 36.96 0.07
N ILE A 77 1.85 36.74 -0.76
CA ILE A 77 2.50 37.78 -1.57
C ILE A 77 1.89 37.75 -2.96
N LYS A 78 1.22 38.83 -3.36
CA LYS A 78 0.61 38.95 -4.69
C LYS A 78 1.67 38.90 -5.79
N GLN A 79 1.39 38.15 -6.85
CA GLN A 79 2.18 38.09 -8.07
C GLN A 79 1.33 38.54 -9.27
N THR A 80 1.97 38.67 -10.44
CA THR A 80 1.29 39.06 -11.69
C THR A 80 0.12 38.13 -12.02
N ASN A 81 0.29 36.82 -11.86
CA ASN A 81 -0.71 35.81 -12.23
C ASN A 81 -1.07 34.86 -11.05
N GLY A 82 -1.07 35.37 -9.81
CA GLY A 82 -1.38 34.53 -8.66
C GLY A 82 -0.82 35.03 -7.33
N VAL A 83 -0.45 34.09 -6.44
CA VAL A 83 0.10 34.40 -5.11
C VAL A 83 1.22 33.44 -4.71
N LYS A 84 2.17 33.95 -3.93
CA LYS A 84 3.18 33.17 -3.20
C LYS A 84 2.78 33.02 -1.75
N CYS A 85 2.73 31.80 -1.23
CA CYS A 85 2.32 31.54 0.15
C CYS A 85 3.33 30.65 0.88
N ALA A 86 3.73 31.05 2.09
CA ALA A 86 4.47 30.15 2.96
C ALA A 86 3.56 29.01 3.45
N THR A 87 4.07 27.79 3.54
CA THR A 87 3.34 26.69 4.18
C THR A 87 3.25 26.91 5.70
N PRO A 88 2.25 26.32 6.38
CA PRO A 88 2.17 26.37 7.84
C PRO A 88 3.46 25.85 8.51
N PRO A 89 3.80 26.32 9.71
CA PRO A 89 4.86 25.73 10.52
C PRO A 89 4.61 24.23 10.72
N THR A 90 5.66 23.42 10.62
CA THR A 90 5.54 21.94 10.65
C THR A 90 4.91 21.39 11.94
N LYS A 91 5.04 22.12 13.05
CA LYS A 91 4.42 21.81 14.34
C LYS A 91 2.89 21.94 14.35
N ASP A 92 2.33 22.77 13.46
CA ASP A 92 0.89 23.04 13.37
C ASP A 92 0.22 22.08 12.38
N ILE A 93 1.01 21.26 11.67
CA ILE A 93 0.53 20.23 10.76
C ILE A 93 0.32 18.94 11.57
N PRO A 94 -0.90 18.38 11.61
CA PRO A 94 -1.19 17.20 12.42
C PRO A 94 -0.42 15.97 11.93
N SER A 95 -0.18 15.03 12.83
CA SER A 95 0.40 13.73 12.49
C SER A 95 -0.53 12.95 11.56
N ILE A 96 0.07 12.18 10.66
CA ILE A 96 -0.67 11.31 9.74
C ILE A 96 -1.24 10.12 10.53
N PRO A 97 -2.53 9.76 10.36
CA PRO A 97 -3.12 8.61 11.01
C PRO A 97 -2.40 7.29 10.69
N VAL A 98 -2.45 6.33 11.62
CA VAL A 98 -1.87 5.00 11.41
C VAL A 98 -2.53 4.33 10.20
N GLY A 99 -1.70 3.77 9.31
CA GLY A 99 -2.15 3.14 8.07
C GLY A 99 -2.41 4.12 6.91
N GLN A 100 -2.16 5.43 7.11
CA GLN A 100 -2.17 6.43 6.04
C GLN A 100 -0.75 6.99 5.81
N HIS A 101 -0.54 7.55 4.62
CA HIS A 101 0.76 8.10 4.20
C HIS A 101 0.71 9.58 3.84
N ASN A 102 -0.50 10.15 3.80
CA ASN A 102 -0.74 11.55 3.51
C ASN A 102 -1.95 12.07 4.29
N ILE A 103 -2.04 13.40 4.39
CA ILE A 103 -3.21 14.14 4.80
C ILE A 103 -3.51 15.20 3.74
N THR A 104 -4.79 15.45 3.51
CA THR A 104 -5.25 16.46 2.55
C THR A 104 -5.71 17.70 3.30
N ALA A 105 -5.12 18.84 2.97
CA ALA A 105 -5.56 20.16 3.40
C ALA A 105 -6.43 20.81 2.32
N LYS A 106 -7.45 21.56 2.75
CA LYS A 106 -8.12 22.55 1.90
C LYS A 106 -7.29 23.83 1.93
N LEU A 107 -6.66 24.17 0.81
CA LEU A 107 -5.89 25.39 0.62
C LEU A 107 -6.79 26.45 -0.02
N SER A 108 -7.00 27.57 0.64
CA SER A 108 -7.74 28.71 0.09
C SER A 108 -6.92 30.00 0.10
N VAL A 109 -7.25 30.90 -0.83
CA VAL A 109 -6.76 32.29 -0.81
C VAL A 109 -7.91 33.17 -0.38
N ARG A 110 -7.68 34.00 0.65
CA ARG A 110 -8.70 34.86 1.26
C ARG A 110 -8.14 36.23 1.62
N SER A 111 -9.03 37.20 1.80
CA SER A 111 -8.67 38.49 2.41
C SER A 111 -8.74 38.38 3.93
N SER A 112 -8.01 39.24 4.65
CA SER A 112 -7.87 39.20 6.12
C SER A 112 -9.20 39.07 6.88
N ASN A 113 -10.25 39.75 6.42
CA ASN A 113 -11.60 39.69 7.00
C ASN A 113 -12.67 39.24 5.99
N GLY A 114 -12.24 38.65 4.86
CA GLY A 114 -13.11 38.28 3.74
C GLY A 114 -13.38 36.77 3.64
N PRO A 115 -14.29 36.38 2.74
CA PRO A 115 -14.50 34.98 2.37
C PRO A 115 -13.30 34.39 1.59
N ASP A 116 -13.28 33.07 1.46
CA ASP A 116 -12.37 32.38 0.53
C ASP A 116 -12.73 32.78 -0.91
N PHE A 117 -11.74 33.25 -1.68
CA PHE A 117 -11.94 33.59 -3.10
C PHE A 117 -11.84 32.37 -4.00
N VAL A 118 -10.89 31.50 -3.70
CA VAL A 118 -10.61 30.28 -4.44
C VAL A 118 -10.08 29.22 -3.48
N THR A 119 -10.37 27.97 -3.78
CA THR A 119 -9.99 26.83 -2.96
C THR A 119 -9.46 25.70 -3.84
N THR A 120 -8.49 24.96 -3.32
CA THR A 120 -8.00 23.72 -3.91
C THR A 120 -7.59 22.72 -2.81
N LYS A 121 -7.23 21.50 -3.21
CA LYS A 121 -6.66 20.50 -2.32
C LYS A 121 -5.15 20.58 -2.36
N PHE A 122 -4.51 20.47 -1.19
CA PHE A 122 -3.07 20.40 -1.05
C PHE A 122 -2.71 19.21 -0.16
N MET A 123 -1.70 18.42 -0.55
CA MET A 123 -1.36 17.19 0.15
C MET A 123 -0.05 17.34 0.93
N PHE A 124 -0.10 16.97 2.21
CA PHE A 124 1.09 16.75 3.01
C PHE A 124 1.30 15.23 3.15
N PHE A 125 2.44 14.73 2.69
CA PHE A 125 2.80 13.31 2.81
C PHE A 125 3.95 13.14 3.80
N ASP A 126 4.18 11.91 4.28
CA ASP A 126 5.35 11.62 5.11
C ASP A 126 5.96 10.28 4.68
N CYS A 127 7.09 10.34 3.96
CA CYS A 127 7.76 9.14 3.47
C CYS A 127 8.12 8.16 4.59
N ASN A 128 8.39 8.64 5.81
CA ASN A 128 8.79 7.81 6.93
C ASN A 128 7.66 6.88 7.43
N THR A 129 6.43 7.08 6.96
CA THR A 129 5.28 6.21 7.29
C THR A 129 5.27 4.89 6.52
N TYR A 130 6.03 4.78 5.42
CA TYR A 130 6.15 3.54 4.68
C TYR A 130 7.15 2.59 5.37
N SER A 131 6.69 1.38 5.67
CA SER A 131 7.50 0.32 6.31
C SER A 131 8.07 -0.70 5.32
N SER A 132 7.78 -0.55 4.02
CA SER A 132 8.14 -1.50 2.97
C SER A 132 8.73 -0.76 1.77
N CYS A 133 9.76 -1.34 1.16
CA CYS A 133 10.43 -0.75 -0.01
C CYS A 133 9.45 -0.60 -1.17
N THR A 134 8.73 -1.67 -1.51
CA THR A 134 7.77 -1.74 -2.60
C THR A 134 6.67 -0.70 -2.45
N GLN A 135 6.13 -0.52 -1.24
CA GLN A 135 5.12 0.53 -0.98
C GLN A 135 5.72 1.94 -1.11
N CYS A 136 6.90 2.18 -0.53
CA CYS A 136 7.59 3.46 -0.59
C CYS A 136 7.84 3.91 -2.04
N VAL A 137 8.50 3.06 -2.83
CA VAL A 137 8.98 3.43 -4.17
C VAL A 137 7.91 3.33 -5.25
N SER A 138 6.77 2.68 -4.96
CA SER A 138 5.60 2.66 -5.85
C SER A 138 4.58 3.74 -5.50
N SER A 139 4.81 4.53 -4.45
CA SER A 139 3.87 5.57 -4.04
C SER A 139 3.80 6.73 -5.02
N ASP A 140 2.70 7.48 -4.97
CA ASP A 140 2.50 8.72 -5.73
C ASP A 140 3.36 9.89 -5.21
N PHE A 141 4.12 9.66 -4.14
CA PHE A 141 4.98 10.66 -3.51
C PHE A 141 6.44 10.46 -3.92
N PRO A 142 7.24 11.54 -3.99
CA PRO A 142 8.66 11.46 -4.35
C PRO A 142 9.51 10.93 -3.18
N CYS A 143 9.22 9.70 -2.77
CA CYS A 143 9.91 8.98 -1.70
C CYS A 143 10.88 7.96 -2.27
N ASP A 144 12.00 7.74 -1.57
CA ASP A 144 13.00 6.75 -1.93
C ASP A 144 13.31 5.84 -0.75
N TRP A 145 13.92 4.70 -1.06
CA TRP A 145 14.24 3.68 -0.06
C TRP A 145 15.75 3.52 0.11
N CYS A 146 16.22 3.60 1.36
CA CYS A 146 17.58 3.20 1.73
C CYS A 146 17.56 1.70 2.10
N VAL A 147 18.27 0.86 1.34
CA VAL A 147 18.19 -0.60 1.48
C VAL A 147 18.76 -1.09 2.81
N ASP A 148 19.98 -0.66 3.17
CA ASP A 148 20.60 -1.03 4.43
C ASP A 148 19.96 -0.29 5.61
N GLY A 149 19.61 0.98 5.45
CA GLY A 149 18.89 1.75 6.46
C GLY A 149 17.47 1.25 6.74
N HIS A 150 16.94 0.36 5.89
CA HIS A 150 15.58 -0.20 5.91
C HIS A 150 14.53 0.88 6.20
N ARG A 151 14.59 1.98 5.43
CA ARG A 151 13.74 3.15 5.65
C ARG A 151 13.36 3.83 4.34
N CYS A 152 12.15 4.33 4.32
CA CYS A 152 11.66 5.24 3.28
C CYS A 152 11.94 6.67 3.71
N THR A 153 12.42 7.52 2.80
CA THR A 153 12.78 8.91 3.09
C THR A 153 12.54 9.84 1.90
N HIS A 154 12.33 11.12 2.19
CA HIS A 154 12.37 12.21 1.21
C HIS A 154 13.77 12.85 1.10
N ASP A 155 14.60 12.67 2.13
CA ASP A 155 15.93 13.27 2.25
C ASP A 155 17.00 12.17 2.19
N THR A 156 17.41 11.87 0.97
CA THR A 156 18.38 10.81 0.65
C THR A 156 19.81 11.21 1.01
N ALA A 157 20.13 12.51 1.01
CA ALA A 157 21.47 13.00 1.30
C ALA A 157 21.85 12.76 2.75
N GLU A 158 20.89 12.97 3.66
CA GLU A 158 21.08 12.73 5.09
C GLU A 158 20.90 11.24 5.44
N ASN A 159 19.82 10.61 4.94
CA ASN A 159 19.40 9.31 5.46
C ASN A 159 19.95 8.09 4.71
N CYS A 160 20.36 8.23 3.45
CA CYS A 160 20.84 7.12 2.62
C CYS A 160 22.32 7.26 2.24
N ARG A 161 23.10 8.04 3.01
CA ARG A 161 24.54 8.22 2.72
C ARG A 161 25.28 6.89 2.83
N ASN A 162 25.99 6.50 1.77
CA ASN A 162 26.68 5.22 1.63
C ASN A 162 25.76 3.98 1.63
N ASP A 163 24.48 4.17 1.32
CA ASP A 163 23.51 3.08 1.16
C ASP A 163 23.22 2.80 -0.33
N ILE A 164 22.67 1.64 -0.63
CA ILE A 164 21.98 1.42 -1.90
C ILE A 164 20.66 2.17 -1.86
N LEU A 165 20.54 3.16 -2.73
CA LEU A 165 19.32 3.92 -2.95
C LEU A 165 18.46 3.25 -4.03
N ILE A 166 17.17 3.07 -3.74
CA ILE A 166 16.14 2.74 -4.74
C ILE A 166 15.20 3.93 -4.83
N THR A 167 15.13 4.55 -6.01
CA THR A 167 14.32 5.75 -6.19
C THR A 167 12.86 5.41 -6.45
N GLY A 168 11.96 6.25 -5.95
CA GLY A 168 10.54 6.16 -6.24
C GLY A 168 10.19 6.45 -7.69
N VAL A 169 9.13 5.83 -8.19
CA VAL A 169 8.62 6.07 -9.56
C VAL A 169 8.14 7.50 -9.77
N SER A 170 7.71 8.16 -8.70
CA SER A 170 7.22 9.55 -8.70
C SER A 170 8.34 10.59 -8.59
N ARG A 171 9.60 10.17 -8.44
CA ARG A 171 10.75 11.09 -8.43
C ARG A 171 11.16 11.41 -9.87
N VAL A 172 11.22 12.70 -10.20
CA VAL A 172 11.69 13.18 -11.51
C VAL A 172 13.21 13.18 -11.56
N GLY A 173 13.78 12.58 -12.60
CA GLY A 173 15.21 12.59 -12.88
C GLY A 173 15.73 11.22 -13.35
N PRO A 174 16.98 11.16 -13.85
CA PRO A 174 17.60 9.89 -14.20
C PRO A 174 17.87 9.06 -12.95
N SER A 175 17.54 7.77 -12.99
CA SER A 175 17.89 6.81 -11.94
C SER A 175 18.20 5.45 -12.53
N PHE A 176 19.24 4.79 -11.99
CA PHE A 176 19.63 3.43 -12.38
C PHE A 176 18.78 2.36 -11.67
N ARG A 177 18.28 2.65 -10.47
CA ARG A 177 17.45 1.73 -9.66
C ARG A 177 16.16 2.45 -9.29
N SER A 178 15.17 2.36 -10.18
CA SER A 178 13.88 3.03 -9.98
C SER A 178 12.73 2.04 -9.91
N GLY A 179 11.87 2.22 -8.92
CA GLY A 179 10.65 1.44 -8.75
C GLY A 179 10.83 0.08 -8.06
N PRO A 180 9.72 -0.66 -7.88
CA PRO A 180 9.64 -1.82 -6.98
C PRO A 180 10.43 -3.03 -7.47
N ALA A 181 10.81 -3.08 -8.75
CA ALA A 181 11.59 -4.19 -9.31
C ALA A 181 12.95 -4.35 -8.64
N PHE A 182 13.50 -3.27 -8.07
CA PHE A 182 14.78 -3.24 -7.37
C PHE A 182 14.65 -3.42 -5.85
N CYS A 183 13.46 -3.71 -5.33
CA CYS A 183 13.28 -3.94 -3.90
C CYS A 183 13.65 -5.37 -3.49
N PRO A 184 14.34 -5.57 -2.34
CA PRO A 184 14.54 -6.89 -1.77
C PRO A 184 13.19 -7.56 -1.44
N THR A 185 12.85 -8.62 -2.17
CA THR A 185 11.49 -9.18 -2.20
C THR A 185 11.50 -10.71 -2.15
N ILE A 186 10.45 -11.30 -1.61
CA ILE A 186 10.07 -12.69 -1.82
C ILE A 186 9.27 -12.73 -3.14
N ARG A 187 9.67 -13.61 -4.05
CA ARG A 187 9.10 -13.71 -5.42
C ARG A 187 8.15 -14.88 -5.62
N GLY A 188 8.12 -15.83 -4.69
CA GLY A 188 7.34 -17.06 -4.82
C GLY A 188 8.03 -18.27 -4.20
N THR A 189 7.46 -19.44 -4.47
CA THR A 189 8.09 -20.73 -4.17
C THR A 189 9.06 -21.15 -5.26
N ASP A 190 9.83 -22.20 -5.00
CA ASP A 190 10.70 -22.84 -5.99
C ASP A 190 9.92 -23.34 -7.22
N ILE A 191 8.69 -23.78 -7.02
CA ILE A 191 7.76 -24.26 -8.06
C ILE A 191 6.87 -23.17 -8.68
N GLY A 192 7.08 -21.89 -8.33
CA GLY A 192 6.35 -20.76 -8.93
C GLY A 192 4.93 -20.55 -8.40
N SER A 193 4.56 -21.17 -7.28
CA SER A 193 3.31 -20.89 -6.55
C SER A 193 3.49 -19.78 -5.52
N GLN A 194 2.38 -19.20 -5.07
CA GLN A 194 2.35 -18.31 -3.88
C GLN A 194 2.03 -19.08 -2.59
N GLU A 195 1.47 -20.28 -2.72
CA GLU A 195 1.06 -21.14 -1.62
C GLU A 195 2.10 -22.24 -1.37
N ILE A 196 2.48 -22.42 -0.10
CA ILE A 196 3.32 -23.52 0.37
C ILE A 196 2.45 -24.48 1.17
N LEU A 197 2.13 -25.62 0.59
CA LEU A 197 1.27 -26.63 1.22
C LEU A 197 2.05 -27.45 2.26
N VAL A 198 1.57 -27.43 3.51
CA VAL A 198 2.17 -28.19 4.61
C VAL A 198 1.10 -28.96 5.38
N PRO A 199 1.20 -30.30 5.50
CA PRO A 199 0.30 -31.06 6.36
C PRO A 199 0.58 -30.74 7.83
N SER A 200 -0.49 -30.56 8.61
CA SER A 200 -0.41 -30.28 10.05
C SER A 200 0.22 -31.46 10.79
N GLY A 201 1.14 -31.18 11.71
CA GLY A 201 1.82 -32.18 12.56
C GLY A 201 3.05 -32.83 11.93
N VAL A 202 3.59 -32.24 10.86
CA VAL A 202 4.80 -32.73 10.19
C VAL A 202 5.91 -31.67 10.25
N LYS A 203 7.14 -32.15 10.43
CA LYS A 203 8.33 -31.31 10.29
C LYS A 203 8.63 -31.09 8.80
N LYS A 204 8.47 -29.85 8.34
CA LYS A 204 8.72 -29.47 6.95
C LYS A 204 9.73 -28.32 6.89
N ALA A 205 10.68 -28.41 5.98
CA ALA A 205 11.49 -27.26 5.57
C ALA A 205 10.72 -26.43 4.54
N VAL A 206 10.84 -25.11 4.63
CA VAL A 206 10.21 -24.16 3.70
C VAL A 206 11.27 -23.54 2.81
N LYS A 207 10.97 -23.39 1.53
CA LYS A 207 11.87 -22.80 0.53
C LYS A 207 11.14 -21.70 -0.22
N VAL A 208 11.79 -20.55 -0.39
CA VAL A 208 11.22 -19.42 -1.15
C VAL A 208 12.27 -18.78 -2.04
N LYS A 209 11.85 -18.38 -3.24
CA LYS A 209 12.66 -17.58 -4.16
C LYS A 209 12.65 -16.12 -3.71
N VAL A 210 13.81 -15.49 -3.75
CA VAL A 210 13.99 -14.10 -3.35
C VAL A 210 14.73 -13.31 -4.41
N HIS A 211 14.46 -12.01 -4.43
CA HIS A 211 15.29 -11.02 -5.13
C HIS A 211 16.02 -10.20 -4.08
N ILE A 212 17.34 -10.07 -4.22
CA ILE A 212 18.19 -9.35 -3.28
C ILE A 212 18.99 -8.30 -4.05
N VAL A 213 19.09 -7.10 -3.49
CA VAL A 213 19.75 -5.96 -4.11
C VAL A 213 20.93 -5.54 -3.27
N GLY A 214 22.10 -6.09 -3.59
CA GLY A 214 23.36 -5.81 -2.91
C GLY A 214 24.02 -7.05 -2.32
N GLN A 215 25.33 -7.17 -2.54
CA GLN A 215 26.11 -8.33 -2.08
C GLN A 215 26.20 -8.41 -0.55
N PHE A 216 26.12 -7.28 0.15
CA PHE A 216 26.20 -7.24 1.61
C PHE A 216 25.05 -7.99 2.29
N ILE A 217 23.85 -8.00 1.68
CA ILE A 217 22.68 -8.70 2.23
C ILE A 217 22.94 -10.21 2.27
N VAL A 218 23.61 -10.75 1.24
CA VAL A 218 23.94 -12.18 1.09
C VAL A 218 24.85 -12.67 2.23
N GLN A 219 25.66 -11.78 2.81
CA GLN A 219 26.58 -12.11 3.90
C GLN A 219 25.92 -12.02 5.28
N THR A 220 24.66 -11.57 5.35
CA THR A 220 23.94 -11.47 6.62
C THR A 220 23.27 -12.79 7.01
N ARG A 221 22.88 -12.88 8.28
CA ARG A 221 22.06 -13.99 8.76
C ARG A 221 20.61 -13.82 8.35
N PHE A 222 20.03 -14.87 7.78
CA PHE A 222 18.60 -14.95 7.48
C PHE A 222 17.85 -15.77 8.54
N VAL A 223 16.62 -15.36 8.81
CA VAL A 223 15.68 -16.04 9.71
C VAL A 223 14.31 -16.05 9.06
N CYS A 224 13.65 -17.20 9.03
CA CYS A 224 12.24 -17.27 8.65
C CYS A 224 11.37 -17.11 9.89
N LEU A 225 10.37 -16.24 9.81
CA LEU A 225 9.39 -15.98 10.84
C LEU A 225 8.01 -16.43 10.32
N PHE A 226 7.39 -17.35 11.04
CA PHE A 226 6.04 -17.84 10.76
C PHE A 226 5.08 -17.33 11.82
N ASN A 227 3.91 -16.85 11.42
CA ASN A 227 2.80 -16.54 12.33
C ASN A 227 1.66 -17.52 12.09
N ILE A 228 1.41 -18.38 13.08
CA ILE A 228 0.38 -19.42 13.03
C ILE A 228 -0.61 -19.13 14.17
N GLU A 229 -1.85 -18.78 13.84
CA GLU A 229 -2.91 -18.42 14.82
C GLU A 229 -2.46 -17.37 15.87
N GLY A 230 -1.63 -16.40 15.46
CA GLY A 230 -1.09 -15.35 16.35
C GLY A 230 0.20 -15.75 17.09
N ARG A 231 0.65 -17.00 16.94
CA ARG A 231 1.91 -17.49 17.51
C ARG A 231 3.06 -17.34 16.51
N PHE A 232 4.04 -16.54 16.90
CA PHE A 232 5.25 -16.32 16.12
C PHE A 232 6.32 -17.37 16.42
N THR A 233 6.84 -18.03 15.39
CA THR A 233 7.97 -18.98 15.47
C THR A 233 9.09 -18.57 14.55
N LYS A 234 10.32 -18.54 15.07
CA LYS A 234 11.54 -18.20 14.32
C LYS A 234 12.38 -19.44 14.08
N VAL A 235 12.87 -19.61 12.86
CA VAL A 235 13.83 -20.66 12.48
C VAL A 235 14.98 -20.04 11.69
N ASN A 236 16.17 -20.64 11.74
CA ASN A 236 17.26 -20.12 10.91
C ASN A 236 16.98 -20.38 9.44
N ALA A 237 17.65 -19.62 8.59
CA ALA A 237 17.60 -19.83 7.17
C ALA A 237 18.94 -19.58 6.50
N GLN A 238 19.14 -20.22 5.36
CA GLN A 238 20.33 -20.09 4.54
C GLN A 238 19.94 -19.67 3.13
N LEU A 239 20.75 -18.80 2.52
CA LEU A 239 20.59 -18.38 1.14
C LEU A 239 21.52 -19.21 0.25
N LEU A 240 20.96 -19.91 -0.74
CA LEU A 240 21.71 -20.63 -1.77
C LEU A 240 21.21 -20.19 -3.15
N GLY A 241 22.06 -19.49 -3.90
CA GLY A 241 21.65 -18.85 -5.15
C GLY A 241 20.61 -17.76 -4.88
N ASP A 242 19.41 -17.92 -5.45
CA ASP A 242 18.25 -17.05 -5.30
C ASP A 242 17.16 -17.66 -4.39
N VAL A 243 17.48 -18.73 -3.64
CA VAL A 243 16.51 -19.46 -2.80
C VAL A 243 16.92 -19.40 -1.33
N ILE A 244 15.97 -18.99 -0.48
CA ILE A 244 16.07 -19.07 0.97
C ILE A 244 15.53 -20.43 1.43
N TYR A 245 16.35 -21.16 2.19
CA TYR A 245 16.03 -22.44 2.81
C TYR A 245 15.84 -22.22 4.30
N CYS A 246 14.60 -22.28 4.78
CA CYS A 246 14.28 -22.24 6.21
C CYS A 246 14.52 -23.63 6.84
N ASP A 247 15.08 -23.66 8.05
CA ASP A 247 15.25 -24.89 8.81
C ASP A 247 13.91 -25.61 9.03
N PRO A 248 13.88 -26.97 9.07
CA PRO A 248 12.65 -27.70 9.30
C PRO A 248 12.00 -27.38 10.65
N MET A 249 10.70 -27.13 10.64
CA MET A 249 9.89 -27.04 11.86
C MET A 249 8.54 -27.72 11.69
N GLU A 250 7.90 -28.00 12.82
CA GLU A 250 6.58 -28.60 12.84
C GLU A 250 5.50 -27.52 12.72
N PHE A 251 4.60 -27.69 11.74
CA PHE A 251 3.48 -26.79 11.53
C PHE A 251 2.22 -27.40 12.14
N THR A 252 1.66 -26.75 13.16
CA THR A 252 0.46 -27.23 13.86
C THR A 252 -0.47 -26.07 14.19
N TYR A 253 -1.77 -26.35 14.19
CA TYR A 253 -2.81 -25.38 14.54
C TYR A 253 -4.01 -26.04 15.21
N ASN A 254 -4.73 -25.27 16.04
CA ASN A 254 -5.73 -25.81 16.96
C ASN A 254 -7.16 -25.74 16.42
N SER A 255 -7.48 -24.78 15.54
CA SER A 255 -8.82 -24.66 14.97
C SER A 255 -9.32 -25.93 14.26
N SER A 256 -10.64 -26.09 14.23
CA SER A 256 -11.35 -27.23 13.63
C SER A 256 -11.63 -27.06 12.13
N VAL A 257 -11.03 -26.06 11.50
CA VAL A 257 -11.13 -25.86 10.04
C VAL A 257 -10.21 -26.84 9.31
N SER A 258 -10.48 -27.08 8.03
CA SER A 258 -9.67 -27.98 7.20
C SER A 258 -8.25 -27.47 6.95
N ASN A 259 -8.10 -26.15 6.90
CA ASN A 259 -6.84 -25.49 6.62
C ASN A 259 -6.81 -24.04 7.13
N ILE A 260 -5.60 -23.53 7.34
CA ILE A 260 -5.34 -22.13 7.69
C ILE A 260 -4.16 -21.58 6.89
N ASN A 261 -4.17 -20.27 6.68
CA ASN A 261 -3.03 -19.56 6.12
C ASN A 261 -2.18 -18.97 7.25
N ALA A 262 -0.90 -19.33 7.26
CA ALA A 262 0.11 -18.78 8.14
C ALA A 262 1.01 -17.81 7.35
N SER A 263 1.21 -16.61 7.89
CA SER A 263 2.06 -15.62 7.23
C SER A 263 3.53 -16.01 7.35
N LEU A 264 4.29 -15.78 6.29
CA LEU A 264 5.74 -15.94 6.23
C LEU A 264 6.41 -14.58 6.10
N ALA A 265 7.47 -14.34 6.88
CA ALA A 265 8.41 -13.26 6.68
C ALA A 265 9.85 -13.80 6.68
N VAL A 266 10.69 -13.29 5.79
CA VAL A 266 12.13 -13.58 5.76
C VAL A 266 12.87 -12.35 6.28
N ILE A 267 13.55 -12.50 7.41
CA ILE A 267 14.25 -11.42 8.09
C ILE A 267 15.75 -11.53 7.80
N TRP A 268 16.37 -10.43 7.39
CA TRP A 268 17.81 -10.31 7.19
C TRP A 268 18.37 -9.19 8.09
N GLY A 269 19.69 -9.20 8.32
CA GLY A 269 20.34 -8.17 9.16
C GLY A 269 19.77 -8.05 10.58
N GLY A 270 19.13 -9.10 11.10
CA GLY A 270 18.56 -9.18 12.45
C GLY A 270 17.13 -8.65 12.60
N SER A 271 16.70 -7.67 11.81
CA SER A 271 15.40 -7.00 11.99
C SER A 271 14.70 -6.56 10.71
N LYS A 272 15.30 -6.76 9.53
CA LYS A 272 14.81 -6.20 8.27
C LYS A 272 14.03 -7.26 7.49
N PRO A 273 12.69 -7.23 7.44
CA PRO A 273 11.94 -8.14 6.59
C PRO A 273 12.20 -7.85 5.11
N LEU A 274 12.24 -8.90 4.29
CA LEU A 274 12.05 -8.79 2.85
C LEU A 274 10.59 -8.47 2.57
N ASP A 275 10.34 -7.68 1.53
CA ASP A 275 8.98 -7.39 1.08
C ASP A 275 8.33 -8.65 0.50
N ASN A 276 7.03 -8.83 0.72
CA ASN A 276 6.27 -9.97 0.22
C ASN A 276 5.06 -9.50 -0.61
N PRO A 277 5.29 -8.83 -1.76
CA PRO A 277 4.20 -8.26 -2.56
C PRO A 277 3.26 -9.33 -3.14
N ASP A 278 3.78 -10.52 -3.42
CA ASP A 278 3.04 -11.65 -3.97
C ASP A 278 2.29 -12.47 -2.90
N ASN A 279 2.31 -12.01 -1.64
CA ASN A 279 1.68 -12.65 -0.49
C ASN A 279 2.00 -14.15 -0.39
N VAL A 280 3.28 -14.52 -0.52
CA VAL A 280 3.73 -15.89 -0.34
C VAL A 280 3.48 -16.33 1.10
N HIS A 281 2.74 -17.42 1.29
CA HIS A 281 2.30 -17.87 2.60
C HIS A 281 2.27 -19.39 2.70
N VAL A 282 2.21 -19.90 3.93
CA VAL A 282 2.08 -21.33 4.20
C VAL A 282 0.62 -21.66 4.41
N ASN A 283 0.08 -22.59 3.62
CA ASN A 283 -1.24 -23.15 3.86
C ASN A 283 -1.08 -24.48 4.60
N ILE A 284 -1.49 -24.48 5.87
CA ILE A 284 -1.39 -25.63 6.76
C ILE A 284 -2.73 -26.36 6.75
N TYR A 285 -2.76 -27.62 6.34
CA TYR A 285 -4.00 -28.39 6.17
C TYR A 285 -4.01 -29.70 6.96
N LYS A 286 -5.21 -30.23 7.20
CA LYS A 286 -5.44 -31.54 7.84
C LYS A 286 -6.23 -32.43 6.88
N CYS A 287 -5.62 -33.52 6.39
CA CYS A 287 -6.29 -34.45 5.47
C CYS A 287 -7.64 -34.98 6.02
N ARG A 288 -7.68 -35.29 7.32
CA ARG A 288 -8.89 -35.77 8.01
C ARG A 288 -10.06 -34.80 7.97
N ASP A 289 -9.76 -33.50 7.87
CA ASP A 289 -10.75 -32.43 7.86
C ASP A 289 -11.08 -31.99 6.43
N LEU A 290 -10.30 -32.45 5.44
CA LEU A 290 -10.59 -32.32 4.00
C LEU A 290 -11.50 -33.45 3.50
N ALA A 291 -11.38 -34.66 4.06
CA ALA A 291 -12.21 -35.79 3.72
C ALA A 291 -12.44 -36.73 4.92
N ASN A 292 -13.70 -37.12 5.12
CA ASN A 292 -14.13 -37.94 6.26
C ASN A 292 -14.36 -39.42 5.92
N ASN A 293 -14.21 -39.82 4.66
CA ASN A 293 -14.37 -41.20 4.21
C ASN A 293 -13.35 -41.53 3.10
N CYS A 294 -13.14 -42.81 2.85
CA CYS A 294 -12.15 -43.29 1.90
C CYS A 294 -12.38 -42.75 0.48
N GLY A 295 -13.61 -42.83 -0.04
CA GLY A 295 -13.92 -42.40 -1.41
C GLY A 295 -13.59 -40.92 -1.65
N LEU A 296 -13.98 -40.05 -0.71
CA LEU A 296 -13.64 -38.62 -0.78
C LEU A 296 -12.14 -38.38 -0.60
N CYS A 297 -11.47 -39.14 0.29
CA CYS A 297 -10.03 -39.01 0.53
C CYS A 297 -9.22 -39.34 -0.74
N LEU A 298 -9.57 -40.43 -1.41
CA LEU A 298 -8.94 -40.82 -2.68
C LEU A 298 -9.30 -39.88 -3.84
N ALA A 299 -10.38 -39.12 -3.73
CA ALA A 299 -10.74 -38.10 -4.71
C ALA A 299 -9.97 -36.78 -4.51
N LEU A 300 -9.33 -36.54 -3.37
CA LEU A 300 -8.61 -35.29 -3.07
C LEU A 300 -7.48 -34.99 -4.06
N PRO A 301 -7.27 -33.72 -4.47
CA PRO A 301 -6.20 -33.35 -5.39
C PRO A 301 -4.81 -33.84 -4.93
N GLU A 302 -4.00 -34.33 -5.88
CA GLU A 302 -2.69 -34.93 -5.59
C GLU A 302 -1.73 -34.00 -4.83
N LYS A 303 -1.89 -32.67 -4.99
CA LYS A 303 -1.09 -31.66 -4.28
C LYS A 303 -1.14 -31.76 -2.75
N TYR A 304 -2.19 -32.37 -2.19
CA TYR A 304 -2.31 -32.59 -0.75
C TYR A 304 -1.62 -33.87 -0.26
N GLY A 305 -1.24 -34.79 -1.15
CA GLY A 305 -0.60 -36.04 -0.76
C GLY A 305 -1.37 -36.86 0.28
N CYS A 306 -2.70 -36.67 0.38
CA CYS A 306 -3.56 -37.39 1.30
C CYS A 306 -3.92 -38.77 0.75
N GLY A 307 -4.10 -39.74 1.65
CA GLY A 307 -4.59 -41.07 1.33
C GLY A 307 -5.31 -41.68 2.52
N TRP A 308 -5.98 -42.80 2.29
CA TRP A 308 -6.78 -43.45 3.33
C TRP A 308 -5.92 -44.45 4.10
N CYS A 309 -5.78 -44.24 5.41
CA CYS A 309 -5.08 -45.18 6.26
C CYS A 309 -6.06 -46.21 6.85
N GLU A 310 -5.84 -47.49 6.58
CA GLU A 310 -6.75 -48.55 7.02
C GLU A 310 -6.73 -48.78 8.53
N SER A 311 -5.57 -48.63 9.17
CA SER A 311 -5.40 -48.85 10.61
C SER A 311 -6.13 -47.80 11.45
N SER A 312 -6.03 -46.53 11.07
CA SER A 312 -6.70 -45.41 11.75
C SER A 312 -8.12 -45.15 11.24
N LYS A 313 -8.50 -45.74 10.10
CA LYS A 313 -9.74 -45.49 9.36
C LYS A 313 -9.96 -44.00 9.10
N ARG A 314 -8.90 -43.29 8.71
CA ARG A 314 -8.90 -41.83 8.50
C ARG A 314 -8.13 -41.45 7.25
N CYS A 315 -8.46 -40.27 6.72
CA CYS A 315 -7.70 -39.63 5.66
C CYS A 315 -6.47 -38.94 6.26
N GLU A 316 -5.28 -39.38 5.92
CA GLU A 316 -4.01 -38.83 6.42
C GLU A 316 -2.89 -38.97 5.39
N ILE A 317 -1.79 -38.27 5.61
CA ILE A 317 -0.59 -38.47 4.77
C ILE A 317 0.10 -39.78 5.16
N PHE A 318 0.94 -40.31 4.26
CA PHE A 318 1.66 -41.56 4.47
C PHE A 318 2.48 -41.57 5.77
N GLU A 319 3.22 -40.50 6.07
CA GLU A 319 4.07 -40.40 7.26
C GLU A 319 3.27 -40.48 8.58
N GLN A 320 1.99 -40.13 8.55
CA GLN A 320 1.09 -40.18 9.72
C GLN A 320 0.40 -41.54 9.87
N CYS A 321 0.20 -42.26 8.76
CA CYS A 321 -0.41 -43.59 8.74
C CYS A 321 0.51 -44.64 9.38
N ASP A 322 0.25 -44.95 10.65
CA ASP A 322 1.05 -45.88 11.46
C ASP A 322 2.57 -45.62 11.34
N LYS A 323 2.96 -44.34 11.39
CA LYS A 323 4.34 -43.87 11.24
C LYS A 323 5.03 -44.34 9.93
N GLY A 324 4.25 -44.51 8.86
CA GLY A 324 4.72 -44.97 7.55
C GLY A 324 4.83 -46.48 7.40
N LEU A 325 4.27 -47.27 8.32
CA LEU A 325 4.22 -48.74 8.24
C LEU A 325 2.82 -49.27 7.94
N GLY A 326 1.80 -48.41 7.97
CA GLY A 326 0.41 -48.78 7.81
C GLY A 326 0.00 -49.01 6.36
N ALA A 327 -1.07 -49.78 6.17
CA ALA A 327 -1.73 -49.90 4.86
C ALA A 327 -2.36 -48.54 4.49
N TRP A 328 -1.70 -47.85 3.57
CA TRP A 328 -2.07 -46.52 3.10
C TRP A 328 -2.52 -46.58 1.64
N LEU A 329 -3.81 -46.33 1.41
CA LEU A 329 -4.44 -46.37 0.11
C LEU A 329 -4.30 -45.03 -0.60
N LYS A 330 -3.88 -45.07 -1.87
CA LYS A 330 -3.81 -43.92 -2.79
C LYS A 330 -4.88 -44.03 -3.88
N ARG A 331 -4.96 -43.05 -4.77
CA ARG A 331 -6.06 -42.88 -5.75
C ARG A 331 -6.38 -44.10 -6.63
N ASP A 332 -5.42 -44.99 -6.86
CA ASP A 332 -5.55 -46.20 -7.68
C ASP A 332 -6.10 -47.41 -6.90
N HIS A 333 -6.31 -47.29 -5.59
CA HIS A 333 -6.84 -48.35 -4.75
C HIS A 333 -8.37 -48.30 -4.67
N THR A 334 -8.97 -49.45 -4.38
CA THR A 334 -10.39 -49.56 -4.10
C THR A 334 -10.62 -49.40 -2.60
N CYS A 335 -11.61 -48.60 -2.22
CA CYS A 335 -11.96 -48.44 -0.82
C CYS A 335 -12.55 -49.73 -0.24
N PRO A 336 -12.13 -50.15 0.96
CA PRO A 336 -12.75 -51.28 1.65
C PRO A 336 -14.23 -50.99 1.93
N ILE A 337 -15.04 -52.04 1.82
CA ILE A 337 -16.50 -52.02 2.00
C ILE A 337 -16.87 -51.85 3.48
#